data_AF-A0A1I3Q1J5-F1
#
_entry.id   AF-A0A1I3Q1J5-F1
#
_cell.length_a   1.000
_cell.length_b   1.000
_cell.length_c   1.000
_cell.angle_alpha   90.00
_cell.angle_beta   90.00
_cell.angle_gamma   90.00
#
_symmetry.space_group_name_H-M   'P 1'
#
loop_
_entity.id
_entity.type
_entity.pdbx_description
1 polymer ?
#
loop_
_entity_poly.entity_id
_entity_poly.type
_entity_poly.pdbx_seq_one_letter_code
_entity_poly.pdbx_strand_id
1 'polypeptide(L)'
;MGLENVWIRTLSDGLVRADQVIGISHHRTPALSGKAGRWLVSVAVAAPAGHGGADGWQLTSLHRTLVQTDAEPRYAPDALARLLAQLATVETAGVINPVVSGRGEVRFEFARFDSERPRQPGEGDVPEAGERVPEIVGVG
;
A
#
# COMPACT_ATOMS: atom_id res chain seq x y z
N MET A 1 12.66 0.06 -11.83
CA MET A 1 11.25 0.49 -11.88
C MET A 1 10.46 -0.67 -11.32
N GLY A 2 9.65 -0.44 -10.31
CA GLY A 2 9.00 -1.52 -9.55
C GLY A 2 8.02 -1.04 -8.48
N LEU A 3 7.93 0.27 -8.23
CA LEU A 3 7.04 0.85 -7.19
C LEU A 3 6.08 1.91 -7.74
N GLU A 4 6.11 2.17 -9.05
CA GLU A 4 5.28 3.18 -9.72
C GLU A 4 3.78 2.94 -9.61
N ASN A 5 3.36 1.69 -9.40
CA ASN A 5 1.97 1.28 -9.24
C ASN A 5 1.61 0.94 -7.78
N VAL A 6 2.54 1.19 -6.84
CA VAL A 6 2.34 0.96 -5.42
C VAL A 6 2.07 2.30 -4.74
N TRP A 7 0.98 2.36 -3.99
CA TRP A 7 0.53 3.54 -3.26
C TRP A 7 0.63 3.30 -1.76
N ILE A 8 0.80 4.36 -0.98
CA ILE A 8 0.82 4.32 0.48
C ILE A 8 -0.31 5.19 1.01
N ARG A 9 -1.19 4.63 1.83
CA ARG A 9 -2.27 5.37 2.50
C ARG A 9 -1.71 6.31 3.56
N THR A 10 -2.12 7.57 3.50
CA THR A 10 -1.81 8.58 4.51
C THR A 10 -2.90 8.65 5.56
N LEU A 11 -2.58 9.20 6.74
CA LEU A 11 -3.53 9.41 7.83
C LEU A 11 -4.67 10.38 7.46
N SER A 12 -4.43 11.29 6.51
CA SER A 12 -5.41 12.29 6.04
C SER A 12 -6.19 11.82 4.80
N ASP A 13 -6.42 10.51 4.68
CA ASP A 13 -7.16 9.84 3.60
C ASP A 13 -6.60 9.95 2.16
N GLY A 14 -5.48 10.65 1.96
CA GLY A 14 -4.78 10.70 0.68
C GLY A 14 -3.88 9.49 0.41
N LEU A 15 -3.38 9.39 -0.83
CA LEU A 15 -2.39 8.41 -1.26
C LEU A 15 -1.08 9.08 -1.68
N VAL A 16 0.03 8.42 -1.41
CA VAL A 16 1.38 8.82 -1.88
C VAL A 16 1.95 7.70 -2.72
N ARG A 17 2.60 8.04 -3.84
CA ARG A 17 3.32 7.07 -4.67
C ARG A 17 4.57 6.56 -3.96
N ALA A 18 4.73 5.24 -3.91
CA ALA A 18 5.85 4.61 -3.22
C ALA A 18 7.20 4.91 -3.89
N ASP A 19 7.25 5.02 -5.22
CA ASP A 19 8.47 5.38 -5.96
C ASP A 19 8.95 6.84 -5.73
N GLN A 20 8.11 7.68 -5.12
CA GLN A 20 8.44 9.08 -4.80
C GLN A 20 8.93 9.28 -3.36
N VAL A 21 8.97 8.21 -2.56
CA VAL A 21 9.45 8.27 -1.18
C VAL A 21 10.97 8.43 -1.17
N ILE A 22 11.44 9.53 -0.60
CA ILE A 22 12.87 9.86 -0.43
C ILE A 22 13.36 9.71 1.01
N GLY A 23 12.45 9.45 1.96
CA GLY A 23 12.78 9.23 3.36
C GLY A 23 11.61 8.66 4.15
N ILE A 24 11.93 7.90 5.20
CA ILE A 24 10.97 7.32 6.12
C ILE A 24 11.44 7.64 7.53
N SER A 25 10.55 8.15 8.38
CA SER A 25 10.91 8.61 9.72
C SER A 25 9.77 8.41 10.71
N HIS A 26 10.11 8.39 11.99
CA HIS A 26 9.14 8.58 13.05
C HIS A 26 9.61 9.72 13.96
N HIS A 27 8.67 10.50 14.48
CA HIS A 27 8.97 11.58 15.42
C HIS A 27 7.77 11.81 16.36
N ARG A 28 8.06 12.38 17.52
CA ARG A 28 7.03 12.72 18.50
C ARG A 28 6.56 14.15 18.28
N THR A 29 5.25 14.37 18.26
CA THR A 29 4.69 15.72 18.27
C THR A 29 4.94 16.39 19.63
N PRO A 30 5.09 17.72 19.67
CA PRO A 30 5.16 18.45 20.93
C PRO A 30 3.94 18.15 21.81
N ALA A 31 4.18 17.95 23.10
CA ALA A 31 3.08 17.93 24.06
C ALA A 31 2.56 19.36 24.23
N LEU A 32 1.24 19.53 24.17
CA LEU A 32 0.56 20.80 24.42
C LEU A 32 -0.21 20.68 25.75
N SER A 33 -0.50 21.80 26.41
CA SER A 33 -1.30 21.78 27.63
C SER A 33 -2.63 21.05 27.40
N GLY A 34 -2.88 20.00 28.18
CA GLY A 34 -4.09 19.16 28.04
C GLY A 34 -4.06 18.12 26.90
N LYS A 35 -3.00 18.03 26.08
CA LYS A 35 -2.87 17.03 25.01
C LYS A 35 -1.50 16.38 25.00
N ALA A 36 -1.47 15.08 25.31
CA ALA A 36 -0.25 14.29 25.22
C ALA A 36 0.30 14.30 23.78
N GLY A 37 1.63 14.45 23.66
CA GLY A 37 2.32 14.30 22.38
C GLY A 37 2.16 12.88 21.84
N ARG A 38 1.93 12.77 20.53
CA ARG A 38 1.72 11.51 19.82
C ARG A 38 2.91 11.20 18.93
N TRP A 39 3.18 9.94 18.69
CA TRP A 39 4.18 9.53 17.71
C TRP A 39 3.57 9.49 16.33
N LEU A 40 4.29 10.05 15.35
CA LEU A 40 3.94 10.01 13.94
C LEU A 40 4.93 9.12 13.21
N VAL A 41 4.43 8.31 12.29
CA VAL A 41 5.25 7.73 11.22
C VAL A 41 4.93 8.51 9.95
N SER A 42 5.97 8.98 9.28
CA SER A 42 5.83 9.82 8.09
C SER A 42 6.82 9.41 7.01
N VAL A 43 6.42 9.60 5.76
CA VAL A 43 7.31 9.57 4.60
C VAL A 43 7.60 10.98 4.13
N ALA A 44 8.80 11.21 3.60
CA ALA A 44 9.14 12.40 2.86
C ALA A 44 9.07 12.10 1.37
N VAL A 45 8.46 13.00 0.61
CA VAL A 45 8.50 12.97 -0.86
C VAL A 45 9.19 14.23 -1.38
N ALA A 46 9.89 14.10 -2.50
CA ALA A 46 10.42 15.27 -3.19
C ALA A 46 9.24 16.05 -3.80
N ALA A 47 9.08 17.31 -3.39
CA ALA A 47 8.08 18.21 -3.95
C ALA A 47 8.77 19.45 -4.51
N PRO A 48 8.33 19.99 -5.67
CA PRO A 48 8.79 21.30 -6.12
C PRO A 48 8.41 22.37 -5.08
N ALA A 49 9.35 23.25 -4.77
CA ALA A 49 9.12 24.40 -3.92
C ALA A 49 9.49 25.69 -4.64
N GLY A 50 8.58 26.66 -4.62
CA GLY A 50 8.82 28.02 -5.10
C GLY A 50 8.45 28.25 -6.56
N HIS A 51 9.24 29.09 -7.23
CA HIS A 51 9.07 29.52 -8.63
C HIS A 51 10.34 29.07 -9.38
N GLY A 52 10.20 28.45 -10.55
CA GLY A 52 11.34 27.99 -11.34
C GLY A 52 12.23 29.14 -11.81
N GLY A 53 13.55 29.00 -11.65
CA GLY A 53 14.56 29.89 -12.24
C GLY A 53 15.21 29.26 -13.48
N ALA A 54 16.12 29.99 -14.15
CA ALA A 54 16.84 29.51 -15.33
C ALA A 54 17.64 28.22 -15.07
N ASP A 55 18.01 27.96 -13.82
CA ASP A 55 18.80 26.80 -13.38
C ASP A 55 17.93 25.62 -12.89
N GLY A 56 16.59 25.74 -12.93
CA GLY A 56 15.65 24.68 -12.57
C GLY A 56 14.77 24.98 -11.34
N TRP A 57 14.09 23.93 -10.84
CA TRP A 57 13.22 24.00 -9.67
C TRP A 57 13.96 23.59 -8.40
N GLN A 58 13.81 24.39 -7.34
CA GLN A 58 14.24 23.97 -6.00
C GLN A 58 13.28 22.87 -5.51
N LEU A 59 13.83 21.74 -5.08
CA LEU A 59 13.05 20.64 -4.49
C LEU A 59 13.11 20.75 -2.96
N THR A 60 11.97 20.57 -2.29
CA THR A 60 11.91 20.42 -0.83
C THR A 60 11.33 19.07 -0.45
N SER A 61 11.62 18.65 0.78
CA SER A 61 11.02 17.46 1.38
C SER A 61 9.65 17.79 1.93
N LEU A 62 8.63 17.15 1.36
CA LEU A 62 7.26 17.26 1.83
C LEU A 62 6.90 16.03 2.67
N HIS A 63 6.69 16.24 3.96
CA HIS A 63 6.34 15.16 4.88
C HIS A 63 4.85 14.82 4.80
N ARG A 64 4.56 13.52 4.73
CA ARG A 64 3.21 12.96 4.72
C ARG A 64 3.08 11.96 5.86
N THR A 65 2.16 12.23 6.78
CA THR A 65 1.91 11.36 7.92
C THR A 65 1.13 10.13 7.46
N LEU A 66 1.67 8.95 7.77
CA LEU A 66 1.06 7.67 7.47
C LEU A 66 0.14 7.22 8.60
N VAL A 67 0.60 7.35 9.84
CA VAL A 67 -0.13 6.90 11.03
C VAL A 67 0.32 7.65 12.27
N GLN A 68 -0.56 7.68 13.27
CA GLN A 68 -0.30 8.24 14.58
C GLN A 68 -0.50 7.18 15.67
N THR A 69 0.41 7.11 16.64
CA THR A 69 0.38 6.15 17.75
C THR A 69 0.73 6.79 19.09
N ASP A 70 0.43 6.06 20.16
CA ASP A 70 0.72 6.49 21.53
C ASP A 70 2.10 6.00 22.00
N ALA A 71 2.49 4.81 21.55
CA ALA A 71 3.80 4.22 21.76
C ALA A 71 4.75 4.57 20.63
N GLU A 72 6.05 4.59 20.93
CA GLU A 72 7.10 4.88 19.96
C GLU A 72 7.21 3.75 18.91
N PRO A 73 7.01 4.03 17.61
CA PRO A 73 7.00 3.02 16.56
C PRO A 73 8.43 2.76 16.04
N ARG A 74 9.32 2.34 16.93
CA ARG A 74 10.78 2.26 16.70
C ARG A 74 11.17 1.56 15.40
N TYR A 75 10.50 0.45 15.09
CA TYR A 75 10.81 -0.40 13.93
C TYR A 75 9.97 -0.11 12.69
N ALA A 76 9.03 0.84 12.77
CA ALA A 76 8.13 1.11 11.65
C ALA A 76 8.85 1.62 10.39
N PRO A 77 9.86 2.52 10.49
CA PRO A 77 10.62 2.92 9.30
C PRO A 77 11.30 1.75 8.60
N ASP A 78 11.98 0.88 9.35
CA ASP A 78 12.64 -0.31 8.82
C ASP A 78 11.65 -1.31 8.22
N ALA A 79 10.50 -1.52 8.88
CA ALA A 79 9.46 -2.42 8.39
C ALA A 79 8.89 -1.95 7.04
N LEU A 80 8.62 -0.64 6.89
CA LEU A 80 8.16 -0.08 5.63
C LEU A 80 9.25 -0.16 4.55
N ALA A 81 10.50 0.18 4.88
CA ALA A 81 11.61 0.08 3.93
C ALA A 81 11.79 -1.35 3.40
N ARG A 82 11.69 -2.35 4.28
CA ARG A 82 11.75 -3.78 3.91
C ARG A 82 10.58 -4.19 3.01
N LEU A 83 9.37 -3.74 3.32
CA LEU A 83 8.20 -4.03 2.49
C LEU A 83 8.35 -3.40 1.09
N LEU A 84 8.78 -2.14 1.01
CA LEU A 84 9.04 -1.47 -0.27
C LEU A 84 10.12 -2.20 -1.07
N ALA A 85 11.20 -2.65 -0.45
CA ALA A 85 12.23 -3.44 -1.12
C ALA A 85 11.68 -4.77 -1.66
N GLN A 86 10.82 -5.46 -0.91
CA GLN A 86 10.17 -6.69 -1.37
C GLN A 86 9.23 -6.43 -2.56
N LEU A 87 8.38 -5.41 -2.47
CA LEU A 87 7.47 -5.06 -3.56
C LEU A 87 8.22 -4.58 -4.81
N ALA A 88 9.35 -3.90 -4.67
CA ALA A 88 10.17 -3.47 -5.80
C ALA A 88 10.73 -4.64 -6.64
N THR A 89 10.79 -5.85 -6.07
CA THR A 89 11.23 -7.06 -6.78
C THR A 89 10.11 -7.81 -7.49
N VAL A 90 8.85 -7.41 -7.29
CA VAL A 90 7.67 -8.07 -7.87
C VAL A 90 6.86 -7.04 -8.64
N GLU A 91 6.55 -7.31 -9.91
CA GLU A 91 5.63 -6.45 -10.65
C GLU A 91 4.22 -6.55 -10.04
N THR A 92 3.83 -5.53 -9.29
CA THR A 92 2.56 -5.51 -8.56
C THR A 92 1.99 -4.11 -8.45
N ALA A 93 0.67 -4.04 -8.27
CA ALA A 93 -0.07 -2.80 -8.11
C ALA A 93 -1.01 -2.91 -6.92
N GLY A 94 -1.03 -1.91 -6.04
CA GLY A 94 -1.83 -1.95 -4.83
C GLY A 94 -1.56 -0.82 -3.87
N VAL A 95 -2.13 -0.94 -2.66
CA VAL A 95 -2.04 0.05 -1.58
C VAL A 95 -1.43 -0.58 -0.34
N ILE A 96 -0.41 0.08 0.20
CA ILE A 96 0.13 -0.17 1.54
C ILE A 96 -0.71 0.61 2.54
N ASN A 97 -1.31 -0.10 3.50
CA ASN A 97 -2.11 0.44 4.58
C ASN A 97 -1.32 0.34 5.90
N PRO A 98 -0.97 1.46 6.53
CA PRO A 98 -0.48 1.47 7.90
C PRO A 98 -1.59 1.03 8.86
N VAL A 99 -1.29 0.10 9.75
CA VAL A 99 -2.23 -0.43 10.75
C VAL A 99 -1.59 -0.34 12.13
N VAL A 100 -2.33 0.22 13.09
CA VAL A 100 -1.92 0.24 14.50
C VAL A 100 -2.53 -0.96 15.20
N SER A 101 -1.69 -1.81 15.80
CA SER A 101 -2.15 -2.91 16.64
C SER A 101 -2.66 -2.38 17.99
N GLY A 102 -3.43 -3.19 18.72
CA GLY A 102 -3.91 -2.82 20.06
C GLY A 102 -2.82 -2.51 21.09
N ARG A 103 -1.55 -2.84 20.80
CA ARG A 103 -0.38 -2.50 21.64
C ARG A 103 0.36 -1.24 21.19
N GLY A 104 -0.16 -0.53 20.19
CA GLY A 104 0.46 0.68 19.64
C GLY A 104 1.60 0.42 18.64
N GLU A 105 1.79 -0.83 18.22
CA GLU A 105 2.77 -1.20 17.20
C GLU A 105 2.22 -0.88 15.80
N VAL A 106 3.07 -0.35 14.93
CA VAL A 106 2.70 -0.06 13.54
C VAL A 106 3.14 -1.19 12.63
N ARG A 107 2.19 -1.75 11.88
CA ARG A 107 2.42 -2.70 10.79
C ARG A 107 1.96 -2.10 9.46
N PHE A 108 2.48 -2.63 8.36
CA PHE A 108 2.07 -2.25 7.01
C PHE A 108 1.48 -3.46 6.30
N GLU A 109 0.26 -3.31 5.79
CA GLU A 109 -0.44 -4.34 5.04
C GLU A 109 -0.55 -3.93 3.57
N PHE A 110 -0.24 -4.84 2.66
CA PHE A 110 -0.36 -4.58 1.23
C PHE A 110 -1.63 -5.22 0.67
N ALA A 111 -2.50 -4.41 0.07
CA ALA A 111 -3.71 -4.84 -0.63
C ALA A 111 -3.50 -4.64 -2.14
N ARG A 112 -3.50 -5.73 -2.91
CA ARG A 112 -3.34 -5.68 -4.37
C ARG A 112 -4.67 -5.28 -5.03
N PHE A 113 -4.60 -4.54 -6.13
CA PHE A 113 -5.80 -4.17 -6.89
C PHE A 113 -6.44 -5.36 -7.62
N ASP A 114 -5.65 -6.35 -8.02
CA ASP A 114 -6.09 -7.55 -8.75
C ASP A 114 -6.85 -8.57 -7.88
N SER A 115 -6.79 -8.41 -6.56
CA SER A 115 -7.39 -9.34 -5.59
C SER A 115 -8.91 -9.13 -5.43
N GLU A 116 -9.46 -8.05 -5.99
CA GLU A 116 -10.90 -7.75 -6.00
C GLU A 116 -11.59 -8.10 -7.32
N ARG A 117 -11.06 -9.05 -8.13
CA ARG A 117 -11.82 -9.53 -9.29
C ARG A 117 -13.10 -10.19 -8.77
N PRO A 118 -14.32 -9.67 -9.04
CA PRO A 118 -15.53 -10.40 -8.72
C PRO A 118 -15.44 -11.73 -9.45
N ARG A 119 -15.64 -12.85 -8.75
CA ARG A 119 -15.87 -14.13 -9.41
C ARG A 119 -17.04 -13.89 -10.36
N GLN A 120 -16.82 -13.92 -11.67
CA GLN A 120 -17.93 -13.82 -12.61
C GLN A 120 -18.88 -14.98 -12.29
N PRO A 121 -20.15 -14.72 -11.94
CA PRO A 121 -21.12 -15.81 -11.83
C PRO A 121 -21.34 -16.32 -13.26
N GLY A 122 -20.71 -17.44 -13.62
CA GLY A 122 -20.89 -18.06 -14.94
C GLY A 122 -19.70 -18.87 -15.47
N GLU A 123 -18.49 -18.69 -14.93
CA GLU A 123 -17.31 -19.44 -15.42
C GLU A 123 -17.17 -20.79 -14.69
N GLY A 124 -18.21 -21.62 -14.82
CA GLY A 124 -18.29 -22.93 -14.16
C GLY A 124 -19.39 -23.88 -14.63
N ASP A 125 -20.31 -23.46 -15.50
CA ASP A 125 -21.34 -24.35 -16.06
C ASP A 125 -21.39 -24.19 -17.58
N VAL A 126 -20.45 -24.83 -18.27
CA VAL A 126 -20.67 -25.24 -19.66
C VAL A 126 -20.76 -26.76 -19.65
N PRO A 127 -21.95 -27.36 -19.78
CA PRO A 127 -22.03 -28.79 -20.03
C PRO A 127 -21.49 -29.05 -21.43
N GLU A 128 -20.46 -29.89 -21.54
CA GLU A 128 -19.97 -30.42 -22.82
C GLU A 128 -21.13 -31.07 -23.57
N ALA A 129 -21.51 -30.45 -24.69
CA ALA A 129 -22.39 -31.04 -25.67
C ALA A 129 -21.54 -31.82 -26.70
N GLY A 130 -21.67 -33.13 -26.71
CA GLY A 130 -21.10 -34.07 -27.67
C GLY A 130 -20.76 -35.38 -26.94
N GLU A 131 -21.37 -36.53 -27.20
CA GLU A 131 -21.42 -37.19 -28.50
C GLU A 131 -22.49 -38.30 -28.49
N ARG A 132 -23.09 -38.58 -29.65
CA ARG A 132 -24.17 -39.57 -29.83
C ARG A 132 -23.64 -41.01 -29.82
N VAL A 133 -24.36 -41.87 -29.08
CA VAL A 133 -24.75 -43.30 -29.27
C VAL A 133 -23.91 -44.20 -30.20
N PRO A 134 -23.72 -45.49 -29.83
CA PRO A 134 -24.50 -46.50 -30.54
C PRO A 134 -25.21 -47.54 -29.65
N GLU A 135 -26.37 -47.92 -30.17
CA GLU A 135 -27.24 -49.05 -29.86
C GLU A 135 -26.51 -50.39 -30.06
N ILE A 136 -26.66 -51.39 -29.16
CA ILE A 136 -26.63 -52.85 -29.42
C ILE A 136 -27.22 -53.62 -28.20
N VAL A 137 -28.37 -54.28 -28.46
CA VAL A 137 -28.82 -55.66 -28.13
C VAL A 137 -28.62 -56.27 -26.72
N GLY A 138 -29.72 -56.78 -26.12
CA GLY A 138 -29.67 -58.09 -25.45
C GLY A 138 -30.65 -58.40 -24.30
N VAL A 139 -31.74 -59.10 -24.64
CA VAL A 139 -32.41 -60.25 -23.96
C VAL A 139 -32.83 -60.14 -22.49
N GLY A 140 -34.14 -60.38 -22.27
CA GLY A 140 -34.76 -60.72 -20.98
C GLY A 140 -36.27 -60.73 -21.07
#